data_AF-T1CQF4-F1
#
_entry.id   AF-T1CQF4-F1
#
_cell.length_a   1.000
_cell.length_b   1.000
_cell.length_c   1.000
_cell.angle_alpha   90.00
_cell.angle_beta   90.00
_cell.angle_gamma   90.00
#
_symmetry.space_group_name_H-M   'P 1'
#
loop_
_entity.id
_entity.type
_entity.pdbx_description
1 polymer ?
#
loop_
_entity_poly.entity_id
_entity_poly.type
_entity_poly.pdbx_seq_one_letter_code
_entity_poly.pdbx_strand_id
1 'polypeptide(L)'
;MNPEVRANQRDRLTTWRGAQGLAEDVRHYGQWMRDDAERRIGHLYPKVEVTAEMAKVRPDLKPYAGRKLTVIAWLWARTVKSPNPAFANVDVPLASTFMLSTKAGKEAYVEPVIENGGYRFTVKVGKPKDAEGAKNGTKLSRGANFQCLMSGTPIASDHIYGEANAGRMGARLMAIVAEGARGRV
;
A
#
# COMPACT_ATOMS: atom_id res chain seq x y z
N MET A 1 30.86 3.76 -16.81
CA MET A 1 30.75 3.13 -18.14
C MET A 1 30.53 1.65 -17.96
N ASN A 2 29.37 1.17 -18.40
CA ASN A 2 28.93 -0.22 -18.40
C ASN A 2 30.08 -1.15 -18.85
N PRO A 3 30.46 -2.16 -18.06
CA PRO A 3 31.54 -3.10 -18.38
C PRO A 3 31.33 -3.83 -19.71
N GLU A 4 30.09 -4.17 -20.06
CA GLU A 4 29.74 -4.87 -21.31
C GLU A 4 29.92 -3.97 -22.53
N VAL A 5 29.56 -2.70 -22.39
CA VAL A 5 29.80 -1.67 -23.42
C VAL A 5 31.30 -1.41 -23.59
N ARG A 6 32.05 -1.37 -22.49
CA ARG A 6 33.52 -1.21 -22.52
C ARG A 6 34.20 -2.41 -23.18
N ALA A 7 33.68 -3.63 -22.97
CA ALA A 7 34.20 -4.84 -23.61
C ALA A 7 33.94 -4.84 -25.13
N ASN A 8 32.74 -4.44 -25.57
CA ASN A 8 32.36 -4.40 -26.99
C ASN A 8 32.97 -3.21 -27.77
N GLN A 9 33.35 -2.13 -27.10
CA GLN A 9 34.00 -0.97 -27.73
C GLN A 9 35.40 -1.26 -28.28
N ARG A 10 36.04 -2.36 -27.86
CA ARG A 10 37.32 -2.78 -28.43
C ARG A 10 37.21 -3.24 -29.89
N ASP A 11 36.02 -3.64 -30.35
CA ASP A 11 35.78 -4.10 -31.73
C ASP A 11 34.93 -3.13 -32.58
N ARG A 12 34.21 -2.16 -31.98
CA ARG A 12 33.43 -1.15 -32.72
C ARG A 12 33.42 0.20 -32.00
N LEU A 13 33.89 1.25 -32.69
CA LEU A 13 33.75 2.66 -32.29
C LEU A 13 32.26 3.02 -32.17
N THR A 14 31.69 2.78 -30.99
CA THR A 14 30.28 3.07 -30.74
C THR A 14 30.17 4.56 -30.47
N THR A 15 29.77 5.33 -31.48
CA THR A 15 29.63 6.79 -31.37
C THR A 15 28.35 7.12 -30.61
N TRP A 16 28.48 7.43 -29.33
CA TRP A 16 27.37 7.92 -28.50
C TRP A 16 26.98 9.33 -28.92
N ARG A 17 25.68 9.59 -29.12
CA ARG A 17 25.17 10.95 -29.31
C ARG A 17 24.46 11.44 -28.06
N GLY A 18 24.82 12.63 -27.59
CA GLY A 18 24.20 13.25 -26.42
C GLY A 18 24.27 12.36 -25.17
N ALA A 19 23.14 12.18 -24.49
CA ALA A 19 23.06 11.43 -23.23
C ALA A 19 22.94 9.90 -23.39
N GLN A 20 23.10 9.34 -24.60
CA GLN A 20 22.90 7.90 -24.84
C GLN A 20 23.83 7.01 -24.00
N GLY A 21 25.10 7.39 -23.83
CA GLY A 21 26.04 6.62 -23.01
C GLY A 21 25.64 6.60 -21.52
N LEU A 22 25.14 7.72 -21.00
CA LEU A 22 24.61 7.79 -19.64
C LEU A 22 23.32 6.98 -19.49
N ALA A 23 22.43 7.00 -20.49
CA ALA A 23 21.21 6.22 -20.47
C ALA A 23 21.50 4.71 -20.44
N GLU A 24 22.51 4.24 -21.17
CA GLU A 24 22.96 2.84 -21.11
C GLU A 24 23.54 2.49 -19.74
N ASP A 25 24.38 3.34 -19.16
CA ASP A 25 24.90 3.14 -17.81
C ASP A 25 23.75 3.05 -16.79
N VAL A 26 22.75 3.94 -16.87
CA VAL A 26 21.57 3.91 -15.99
C VAL A 26 20.77 2.61 -16.15
N ARG A 27 20.55 2.14 -17.39
CA ARG A 27 19.83 0.86 -17.61
C ARG A 27 20.62 -0.32 -17.06
N HIS A 28 21.92 -0.38 -17.34
CA HIS A 28 22.75 -1.49 -16.89
C HIS A 28 22.85 -1.56 -15.37
N TYR A 29 23.24 -0.46 -14.72
CA TYR A 29 23.35 -0.46 -13.26
C TYR A 29 21.99 -0.55 -12.57
N GLY A 30 20.94 0.02 -13.15
CA GLY A 30 19.57 -0.15 -12.68
C GLY A 30 19.12 -1.61 -12.72
N GLN A 31 19.39 -2.32 -13.82
CA GLN A 31 19.09 -3.73 -13.97
C GLN A 31 19.89 -4.58 -12.98
N TRP A 32 21.21 -4.34 -12.87
CA TRP A 32 22.07 -5.05 -11.93
C TRP A 32 21.61 -4.89 -10.47
N MET A 33 21.28 -3.66 -10.03
CA MET A 33 20.76 -3.43 -8.69
C MET A 33 19.42 -4.13 -8.46
N ARG A 34 18.54 -4.12 -9.47
CA ARG A 34 17.23 -4.80 -9.40
C ARG A 34 17.41 -6.30 -9.22
N ASP A 35 18.30 -6.91 -10.00
CA ASP A 35 18.52 -8.35 -9.99
C ASP A 35 19.22 -8.80 -8.69
N ASP A 36 20.18 -8.02 -8.17
CA ASP A 36 20.78 -8.32 -6.87
C ASP A 36 19.77 -8.18 -5.72
N ALA A 37 18.90 -7.16 -5.77
CA ALA A 37 17.81 -7.00 -4.82
C ALA A 37 16.81 -8.17 -4.90
N GLU A 38 16.37 -8.55 -6.11
CA GLU A 38 15.46 -9.68 -6.31
C GLU A 38 16.06 -10.98 -5.77
N ARG A 39 17.35 -11.24 -6.02
CA ARG A 39 18.07 -12.40 -5.48
C ARG A 39 18.13 -12.41 -3.96
N ARG A 40 18.38 -11.26 -3.32
CA ARG A 40 18.61 -11.17 -1.86
C ARG A 40 17.32 -11.08 -1.05
N ILE A 41 16.36 -10.30 -1.53
CA ILE A 41 15.16 -9.92 -0.78
C ILE A 41 13.86 -10.15 -1.54
N GLY A 42 13.89 -10.67 -2.77
CA GLY A 42 12.67 -10.91 -3.56
C GLY A 42 11.69 -11.88 -2.90
N HIS A 43 12.19 -12.82 -2.08
CA HIS A 43 11.35 -13.74 -1.31
C HIS A 43 10.45 -13.03 -0.27
N LEU A 44 10.77 -11.80 0.13
CA LEU A 44 9.93 -10.98 1.01
C LEU A 44 8.70 -10.41 0.27
N TYR A 45 8.67 -10.50 -1.06
CA TYR A 45 7.61 -9.99 -1.93
C TYR A 45 6.88 -11.18 -2.57
N PRO A 46 6.00 -11.87 -1.81
CA PRO A 46 5.34 -13.08 -2.28
C PRO A 46 4.45 -12.79 -3.49
N LYS A 47 4.25 -13.81 -4.31
CA LYS A 47 3.28 -13.75 -5.40
C LYS A 47 1.92 -14.23 -4.90
N VAL A 48 0.87 -13.47 -5.19
CA VAL A 48 -0.51 -13.79 -4.84
C VAL A 48 -1.31 -14.05 -6.11
N GLU A 49 -2.06 -15.15 -6.10
CA GLU A 49 -2.94 -15.49 -7.21
C GLU A 49 -4.25 -14.70 -7.13
N VAL A 50 -4.64 -14.08 -8.24
CA VAL A 50 -5.92 -13.37 -8.33
C VAL A 50 -7.02 -14.38 -8.67
N THR A 51 -7.92 -14.64 -7.73
CA THR A 51 -9.00 -15.60 -7.92
C THR A 51 -10.16 -15.02 -8.74
N ALA A 52 -11.00 -15.90 -9.29
CA ALA A 52 -12.21 -15.49 -10.00
C ALA A 52 -13.20 -14.78 -9.07
N GLU A 53 -13.26 -15.17 -7.80
CA GLU A 53 -14.08 -14.56 -6.75
C GLU A 53 -13.66 -13.12 -6.49
N MET A 54 -12.35 -12.86 -6.40
CA MET A 54 -11.83 -11.50 -6.27
C MET A 54 -12.23 -10.64 -7.47
N ALA A 55 -12.13 -11.16 -8.68
CA ALA A 55 -12.49 -10.46 -9.91
C ALA A 55 -14.00 -10.17 -10.07
N LYS A 56 -14.87 -10.92 -9.37
CA LYS A 56 -16.32 -10.61 -9.30
C LYS A 56 -16.57 -9.35 -8.49
N VAL A 57 -15.88 -9.17 -7.36
CA VAL A 57 -16.05 -8.02 -6.45
C VAL A 57 -15.23 -6.80 -6.91
N ARG A 58 -14.10 -7.04 -7.56
CA ARG A 58 -13.15 -6.03 -8.07
C ARG A 58 -13.00 -6.19 -9.59
N PRO A 59 -13.84 -5.54 -10.41
CA PRO A 59 -13.81 -5.69 -11.87
C PRO A 59 -12.47 -5.30 -12.52
N ASP A 60 -11.68 -4.46 -11.87
CA ASP A 60 -10.32 -4.08 -12.25
C ASP A 60 -9.33 -5.25 -12.20
N LEU A 61 -9.65 -6.31 -11.43
CA LEU A 61 -8.84 -7.53 -11.33
C LEU A 61 -9.14 -8.56 -12.43
N LYS A 62 -10.20 -8.37 -13.23
CA LYS A 62 -10.57 -9.31 -14.31
C LYS A 62 -9.43 -9.65 -15.27
N PRO A 63 -8.57 -8.71 -15.72
CA PRO A 63 -7.45 -9.03 -16.61
C PRO A 63 -6.38 -9.94 -15.98
N TYR A 64 -6.41 -10.10 -14.65
CA TYR A 64 -5.42 -10.83 -13.87
C TYR A 64 -5.95 -12.14 -13.29
N ALA A 65 -7.23 -12.49 -13.49
CA ALA A 65 -7.79 -13.72 -12.96
C ALA A 65 -6.96 -14.96 -13.37
N GLY A 66 -6.58 -15.79 -12.39
CA GLY A 66 -5.69 -16.94 -12.52
C GLY A 66 -4.20 -16.61 -12.62
N ARG A 67 -3.81 -15.32 -12.60
CA ARG A 67 -2.40 -14.90 -12.63
C ARG A 67 -1.87 -14.68 -11.23
N LYS A 68 -0.59 -14.99 -11.05
CA LYS A 68 0.18 -14.68 -9.84
C LYS A 68 0.86 -13.32 -9.99
N LEU A 69 0.45 -12.36 -9.18
CA LEU A 69 1.01 -11.01 -9.15
C LEU A 69 1.97 -10.86 -7.97
N THR A 70 3.10 -10.20 -8.19
CA THR A 70 4.05 -9.89 -7.13
C THR A 70 3.47 -8.82 -6.21
N VAL A 71 3.41 -9.07 -4.91
CA VAL A 71 3.07 -8.04 -3.93
C VAL A 71 4.22 -7.05 -3.88
N ILE A 72 3.94 -5.75 -3.97
CA ILE A 72 4.97 -4.70 -3.99
C ILE A 72 4.88 -3.75 -2.79
N ALA A 73 3.72 -3.69 -2.12
CA ALA A 73 3.56 -2.91 -0.90
C ALA A 73 2.41 -3.43 -0.03
N TRP A 74 2.49 -3.10 1.25
CA TRP A 74 1.42 -3.28 2.23
C TRP A 74 1.13 -1.95 2.89
N LEU A 75 -0.15 -1.62 2.99
CA LEU A 75 -0.60 -0.40 3.65
C LEU A 75 -1.15 -0.76 5.02
N TRP A 76 -0.59 -0.15 6.05
CA TRP A 76 -0.88 -0.44 7.45
C TRP A 76 -1.41 0.80 8.17
N ALA A 77 -2.37 0.60 9.06
CA ALA A 77 -2.72 1.58 10.09
C ALA A 77 -2.12 1.12 11.42
N ARG A 78 -1.59 2.07 12.19
CA ARG A 78 -1.33 1.82 13.62
C ARG A 78 -2.67 1.68 14.36
N THR A 79 -2.70 0.92 15.44
CA THR A 79 -3.91 0.74 16.24
C THR A 79 -3.68 1.04 17.72
N VAL A 80 -4.76 1.38 18.42
CA VAL A 80 -4.81 1.57 19.88
C VAL A 80 -6.09 0.96 20.45
N LYS A 81 -6.12 0.62 21.74
CA LYS A 81 -7.36 0.18 22.38
C LYS A 81 -8.39 1.30 22.40
N SER A 82 -9.65 0.94 22.20
CA SER A 82 -10.75 1.90 22.26
C SER A 82 -10.86 2.50 23.67
N PRO A 83 -11.01 3.83 23.81
CA PRO A 83 -11.30 4.45 25.11
C PRO A 83 -12.74 4.17 25.59
N ASN A 84 -13.62 3.67 24.70
CA ASN A 84 -14.97 3.28 25.06
C ASN A 84 -14.97 1.85 25.64
N PRO A 85 -15.38 1.64 26.91
CA PRO A 85 -15.37 0.33 27.55
C PRO A 85 -16.15 -0.75 26.77
N ALA A 86 -17.21 -0.39 26.06
CA ALA A 86 -18.00 -1.32 25.25
C ALA A 86 -17.19 -1.96 24.10
N PHE A 87 -16.10 -1.31 23.68
CA PHE A 87 -15.22 -1.77 22.61
C PHE A 87 -13.76 -1.87 23.06
N ALA A 88 -13.51 -2.01 24.37
CA ALA A 88 -12.15 -2.03 24.94
C ALA A 88 -11.26 -3.12 24.33
N ASN A 89 -11.85 -4.22 23.86
CA ASN A 89 -11.11 -5.33 23.25
C ASN A 89 -10.72 -5.07 21.78
N VAL A 90 -11.27 -4.03 21.15
CA VAL A 90 -11.03 -3.73 19.73
C VAL A 90 -9.84 -2.79 19.58
N ASP A 91 -8.91 -3.19 18.71
CA ASP A 91 -7.79 -2.37 18.27
C ASP A 91 -8.25 -1.40 17.18
N VAL A 92 -8.52 -0.15 17.54
CA VAL A 92 -9.05 0.88 16.64
C VAL A 92 -7.95 1.40 15.72
N PRO A 93 -8.18 1.48 14.38
CA PRO A 93 -7.18 1.96 13.45
C PRO A 93 -7.07 3.48 13.46
N LEU A 94 -5.82 3.97 13.52
CA LEU A 94 -5.44 5.37 13.42
C LEU A 94 -5.00 5.67 11.98
N ALA A 95 -5.96 5.80 11.08
CA ALA A 95 -5.73 6.06 9.65
C ALA A 95 -6.00 7.53 9.32
N SER A 96 -5.02 8.22 8.75
CA SER A 96 -5.19 9.62 8.32
C SER A 96 -5.90 9.76 6.97
N THR A 97 -6.08 8.64 6.26
CA THR A 97 -6.84 8.55 5.03
C THR A 97 -7.18 7.09 4.76
N PHE A 98 -8.31 6.86 4.12
CA PHE A 98 -8.66 5.59 3.50
C PHE A 98 -8.56 5.62 1.97
N MET A 99 -8.24 6.77 1.37
CA MET A 99 -8.00 6.85 -0.08
C MET A 99 -6.69 6.16 -0.46
N LEU A 100 -6.74 5.25 -1.44
CA LEU A 100 -5.56 4.58 -2.02
C LEU A 100 -5.09 5.27 -3.31
N SER A 101 -6.05 5.78 -4.08
CA SER A 101 -5.81 6.53 -5.31
C SER A 101 -6.91 7.56 -5.50
N THR A 102 -6.50 8.80 -5.73
CA THR A 102 -7.39 9.94 -6.02
C THR A 102 -7.40 10.31 -7.51
N LYS A 103 -6.66 9.56 -8.34
CA LYS A 103 -6.57 9.82 -9.78
C LYS A 103 -7.89 9.53 -10.45
N ALA A 104 -8.42 10.50 -11.20
CA ALA A 104 -9.65 10.37 -11.97
C ALA A 104 -9.61 9.15 -12.91
N GLY A 105 -10.64 8.31 -12.86
CA GLY A 105 -10.75 7.06 -13.62
C GLY A 105 -9.92 5.90 -13.08
N LYS A 106 -9.20 6.10 -11.97
CA LYS A 106 -8.41 5.08 -11.27
C LYS A 106 -8.56 5.24 -9.75
N GLU A 107 -9.71 5.72 -9.30
CA GLU A 107 -9.99 5.91 -7.88
C GLU A 107 -10.09 4.55 -7.17
N ALA A 108 -9.51 4.47 -5.98
CA ALA A 108 -9.63 3.31 -5.12
C ALA A 108 -9.50 3.76 -3.66
N TYR A 109 -10.20 3.07 -2.76
CA TYR A 109 -10.23 3.38 -1.34
C TYR A 109 -10.42 2.13 -0.50
N VAL A 110 -10.10 2.24 0.78
CA VAL A 110 -10.34 1.22 1.79
C VAL A 110 -11.68 1.54 2.47
N GLU A 111 -12.57 0.57 2.48
CA GLU A 111 -13.84 0.64 3.20
C GLU A 111 -13.74 -0.23 4.46
N PRO A 112 -13.82 0.36 5.67
CA PRO A 112 -14.02 -0.42 6.88
C PRO A 112 -15.43 -1.00 6.90
N VAL A 113 -15.55 -2.31 7.08
CA VAL A 113 -16.80 -3.03 7.27
C VAL A 113 -16.85 -3.49 8.72
N ILE A 114 -17.85 -3.01 9.46
CA ILE A 114 -18.09 -3.37 10.86
C ILE A 114 -18.95 -4.64 10.87
N GLU A 115 -18.44 -5.69 11.51
CA GLU A 115 -19.13 -6.98 11.60
C GLU A 115 -18.68 -7.73 12.87
N ASN A 116 -19.60 -8.49 13.48
CA ASN A 116 -19.32 -9.38 14.63
C ASN A 116 -18.58 -8.71 15.80
N GLY A 117 -18.90 -7.46 16.12
CA GLY A 117 -18.25 -6.71 17.21
C GLY A 117 -16.82 -6.25 16.91
N GLY A 118 -16.35 -6.41 15.67
CA GLY A 118 -15.06 -5.92 15.19
C GLY A 118 -15.19 -5.28 13.81
N TYR A 119 -14.08 -5.25 13.08
CA TYR A 119 -14.06 -4.71 11.73
C TYR A 119 -13.02 -5.40 10.83
N ARG A 120 -13.27 -5.33 9.53
CA ARG A 120 -12.30 -5.66 8.48
C ARG A 120 -12.23 -4.56 7.44
N PHE A 121 -11.14 -4.53 6.70
CA PHE A 121 -10.96 -3.61 5.60
C PHE A 121 -11.25 -4.31 4.27
N THR A 122 -11.97 -3.62 3.39
CA THR A 122 -12.22 -4.07 2.02
C THR A 122 -11.75 -3.00 1.06
N VAL A 123 -10.99 -3.36 0.01
CA VAL A 123 -10.64 -2.39 -1.02
C VAL A 123 -11.78 -2.29 -2.04
N LYS A 124 -12.18 -1.05 -2.33
CA LYS A 124 -13.20 -0.71 -3.33
C LYS A 124 -12.57 0.14 -4.42
N VAL A 125 -13.08 -0.02 -5.65
CA VAL A 125 -12.68 0.75 -6.83
C VAL A 125 -13.80 1.71 -7.20
N GLY A 126 -13.42 2.89 -7.66
CA GLY A 126 -14.31 4.01 -7.91
C GLY A 126 -14.36 4.99 -6.74
N LYS A 127 -15.34 5.88 -6.80
CA LYS A 127 -15.50 6.95 -5.80
C LYS A 127 -16.21 6.41 -4.55
N PRO A 128 -15.73 6.72 -3.34
CA PRO A 128 -16.44 6.41 -2.11
C PRO A 128 -17.78 7.15 -2.06
N LYS A 129 -18.76 6.56 -1.36
CA LYS A 129 -20.04 7.23 -1.09
C LYS A 129 -19.86 8.47 -0.22
N ASP A 130 -18.99 8.36 0.78
CA ASP A 130 -18.54 9.46 1.63
C ASP A 130 -17.09 9.80 1.29
N ALA A 131 -16.91 10.81 0.44
CA ALA A 131 -15.60 11.23 -0.03
C ALA A 131 -14.76 11.91 1.05
N GLU A 132 -15.37 12.69 1.94
CA GLU A 132 -14.64 13.37 3.01
C GLU A 132 -14.25 12.39 4.12
N GLY A 133 -15.13 11.45 4.48
CA GLY A 133 -14.78 10.37 5.41
C GLY A 133 -13.64 9.49 4.87
N ALA A 134 -13.68 9.10 3.60
CA ALA A 134 -12.60 8.32 2.99
C ALA A 134 -11.29 9.13 2.92
N LYS A 135 -11.36 10.44 2.65
CA LYS A 135 -10.18 11.31 2.59
C LYS A 135 -9.52 11.48 3.95
N ASN A 136 -10.31 11.66 5.01
CA ASN A 136 -9.79 11.90 6.38
C ASN A 136 -9.53 10.61 7.16
N GLY A 137 -10.07 9.47 6.72
CA GLY A 137 -9.93 8.21 7.46
C GLY A 137 -10.61 8.28 8.82
N THR A 138 -9.90 7.88 9.88
CA THR A 138 -10.33 8.09 11.27
C THR A 138 -9.78 9.40 11.86
N LYS A 139 -9.17 10.28 11.05
CA LYS A 139 -8.60 11.54 11.55
C LYS A 139 -9.67 12.58 11.84
N LEU A 140 -9.59 13.23 13.00
CA LEU A 140 -10.47 14.36 13.34
C LEU A 140 -9.80 15.72 13.15
N SER A 141 -8.52 15.86 13.51
CA SER A 141 -7.80 17.14 13.44
C SER A 141 -6.29 16.93 13.48
N ARG A 142 -5.50 18.02 13.42
CA ARG A 142 -4.04 17.98 13.57
C ARG A 142 -3.64 17.36 14.93
N GLY A 143 -2.46 16.76 14.99
CA GLY A 143 -1.98 16.06 16.20
C GLY A 143 -2.60 14.67 16.35
N ALA A 144 -2.44 13.99 17.48
CA ALA A 144 -2.94 12.62 17.67
C ALA A 144 -4.44 12.57 18.02
N ASN A 145 -5.29 13.19 17.19
CA ASN A 145 -6.75 13.19 17.39
C ASN A 145 -7.44 12.34 16.31
N PHE A 146 -8.14 11.30 16.75
CA PHE A 146 -8.79 10.35 15.86
C PHE A 146 -10.19 10.00 16.37
N GLN A 147 -11.00 9.39 15.52
CA GLN A 147 -12.32 8.90 15.85
C GLN A 147 -12.28 7.38 15.98
N CYS A 148 -12.94 6.85 17.01
CA CYS A 148 -13.15 5.42 17.13
C CYS A 148 -14.02 4.92 15.98
N LEU A 149 -13.47 4.03 15.15
CA LEU A 149 -14.21 3.41 14.04
C LEU A 149 -15.46 2.66 14.52
N MET A 150 -15.44 2.10 15.72
CA MET A 150 -16.53 1.30 16.27
C MET A 150 -17.66 2.14 16.88
N SER A 151 -17.29 3.16 17.66
CA SER A 151 -18.26 3.93 18.47
C SER A 151 -18.49 5.35 17.99
N GLY A 152 -17.70 5.84 17.03
CA GLY A 152 -17.70 7.24 16.61
C GLY A 152 -17.14 8.21 17.67
N THR A 153 -16.70 7.71 18.84
CA THR A 153 -16.20 8.55 19.94
C THR A 153 -14.82 9.11 19.59
N PRO A 154 -14.54 10.40 19.84
CA PRO A 154 -13.19 10.95 19.73
C PRO A 154 -12.21 10.23 20.66
N ILE A 155 -11.04 9.90 20.14
CA ILE A 155 -9.88 9.39 20.86
C ILE A 155 -8.90 10.55 20.97
N ALA A 156 -8.76 11.08 22.19
CA ALA A 156 -7.89 12.19 22.49
C ALA A 156 -6.40 11.78 22.38
N SER A 157 -5.54 12.76 22.10
CA SER A 157 -4.09 12.55 21.99
C SER A 157 -3.49 11.90 23.21
N ASP A 158 -3.93 12.26 24.41
CA ASP A 158 -3.36 11.78 25.66
C ASP A 158 -3.61 10.28 25.84
N HIS A 159 -4.78 9.79 25.42
CA HIS A 159 -5.06 8.35 25.38
C HIS A 159 -4.14 7.63 24.39
N ILE A 160 -3.96 8.18 23.19
CA ILE A 160 -3.09 7.58 22.16
C ILE A 160 -1.64 7.53 22.63
N TYR A 161 -1.13 8.61 23.22
CA TYR A 161 0.21 8.64 23.78
C TYR A 161 0.35 7.73 25.00
N GLY A 162 -0.68 7.62 25.84
CA GLY A 162 -0.74 6.66 26.94
C GLY A 162 -0.62 5.22 26.46
N GLU A 163 -1.39 4.83 25.43
CA GLU A 163 -1.31 3.51 24.79
C GLU A 163 0.06 3.27 24.14
N ALA A 164 0.63 4.29 23.49
CA ALA A 164 1.97 4.22 22.89
C ALA A 164 3.07 4.03 23.93
N ASN A 165 3.08 4.83 24.99
CA ASN A 165 4.07 4.77 26.06
C ASN A 165 3.97 3.46 26.85
N ALA A 166 2.77 2.89 26.94
CA ALA A 166 2.55 1.59 27.56
C ALA A 166 2.82 0.40 26.61
N GLY A 167 3.29 0.64 25.38
CA GLY A 167 3.63 -0.42 24.42
C GLY A 167 2.42 -1.18 23.86
N ARG A 168 1.21 -0.64 23.98
CA ARG A 168 -0.04 -1.28 23.53
C ARG A 168 -0.45 -0.94 22.10
N MET A 169 0.38 -0.21 21.37
CA MET A 169 0.12 0.07 19.95
C MET A 169 0.26 -1.21 19.12
N GLY A 170 -0.73 -1.44 18.26
CA GLY A 170 -0.69 -2.51 17.28
C GLY A 170 -0.56 -1.98 15.86
N ALA A 171 -0.71 -2.90 14.90
CA ALA A 171 -0.81 -2.59 13.48
C ALA A 171 -1.90 -3.44 12.84
N ARG A 172 -2.60 -2.86 11.86
CA ARG A 172 -3.65 -3.54 11.09
C ARG A 172 -3.43 -3.32 9.60
N LEU A 173 -3.40 -4.41 8.84
CA LEU A 173 -3.26 -4.37 7.38
C LEU A 173 -4.54 -3.82 6.77
N MET A 174 -4.43 -2.75 6.01
CA MET A 174 -5.54 -2.13 5.29
C MET A 174 -5.66 -2.64 3.85
N ALA A 175 -4.54 -2.72 3.15
CA ALA A 175 -4.51 -3.14 1.76
C ALA A 175 -3.17 -3.76 1.39
N ILE A 176 -3.22 -4.69 0.44
CA ILE A 176 -2.06 -5.24 -0.25
C ILE A 176 -2.06 -4.64 -1.65
N VAL A 177 -0.90 -4.19 -2.10
CA VAL A 177 -0.71 -3.61 -3.44
C VAL A 177 0.12 -4.60 -4.24
N ALA A 178 -0.36 -4.99 -5.42
CA ALA A 178 0.34 -5.90 -6.31
C ALA A 178 0.75 -5.21 -7.62
N GLU A 179 1.82 -5.73 -8.24
CA GLU A 179 2.29 -5.29 -9.54
C GLU A 179 1.34 -5.75 -10.64
N GLY A 180 0.77 -4.79 -11.37
CA GLY A 180 -0.04 -5.02 -12.56
C GLY A 180 0.72 -4.66 -13.84
N ALA A 181 0.18 -5.07 -15.00
CA ALA A 181 0.88 -4.94 -16.28
C ALA A 181 1.18 -3.50 -16.72
N ARG A 182 0.38 -2.52 -16.28
CA ARG A 182 0.55 -1.09 -16.60
C ARG A 182 0.34 -0.19 -15.37
N GLY A 183 0.63 -0.71 -14.19
CA GLY A 183 0.43 0.02 -12.93
C GLY A 183 0.35 -0.91 -11.73
N ARG A 184 -0.26 -0.41 -10.65
CA ARG A 184 -0.50 -1.16 -9.42
C ARG A 184 -1.98 -1.52 -9.28
N VAL A 185 -2.28 -2.64 -8.62
CA VAL A 185 -3.64 -3.11 -8.32
C VAL A 185 -3.83 -3.36 -6.83
#